data_AF-A0A4P7XGK8-F1
#
_entry.id   AF-A0A4P7XGK8-F1
#
_cell.length_a   1.000
_cell.length_b   1.000
_cell.length_c   1.000
_cell.angle_alpha   90.00
_cell.angle_beta   90.00
_cell.angle_gamma   90.00
#
_symmetry.space_group_name_H-M   'P 1'
#
loop_
_entity.id
_entity.type
_entity.pdbx_description
1 polymer ?
#
loop_
_entity_poly.entity_id
_entity_poly.type
_entity_poly.pdbx_seq_one_letter_code
_entity_poly.pdbx_strand_id
1 'polypeptide(L)'
;MFGKAKGCVWVGLSRVAPALLFLGWLSGCASYEAHYSKFQGVNSSGEERSFLLSWQTKRYPSWSLGEDESTPVRLQTQCSEREWLIRDKYTDVCEANERLADPTALASIRACGIPGKDLDRQGRPITEPGYQCMGLSDAQGADTILGLGREVRLTVSCFPDQAVRQSEDGAVGTDYLKPSVIPYNLPIRTVPLYSIREKLPELDDKVCPEDP
;
A
#
# COMPACT_ATOMS: atom_id res chain seq x y z
N MET A 1 -38.30 -81.25 -5.99
CA MET A 1 -37.27 -81.48 -4.95
C MET A 1 -36.57 -80.15 -4.70
N PHE A 2 -36.68 -79.65 -3.49
CA PHE A 2 -36.23 -78.31 -3.06
C PHE A 2 -34.70 -78.25 -2.96
N GLY A 3 -34.08 -77.37 -3.75
CA GLY A 3 -32.69 -76.95 -3.58
C GLY A 3 -32.63 -75.68 -2.72
N LYS A 4 -32.05 -75.80 -1.53
CA LYS A 4 -31.69 -74.69 -0.62
C LYS A 4 -30.58 -73.85 -1.25
N ALA A 5 -30.77 -72.53 -1.33
CA ALA A 5 -29.68 -71.57 -1.35
C ALA A 5 -29.93 -70.53 -0.24
N LYS A 6 -29.00 -70.47 0.71
CA LYS A 6 -28.98 -69.59 1.88
C LYS A 6 -28.22 -68.31 1.54
N GLY A 7 -28.68 -67.19 2.11
CA GLY A 7 -27.80 -66.13 2.59
C GLY A 7 -27.49 -65.00 1.60
N CYS A 8 -28.34 -63.97 1.62
CA CYS A 8 -28.00 -62.63 1.15
C CYS A 8 -27.04 -62.00 2.18
N VAL A 9 -25.81 -61.65 1.77
CA VAL A 9 -24.92 -60.78 2.55
C VAL A 9 -24.91 -59.42 1.88
N TRP A 10 -25.63 -58.48 2.51
CA TRP A 10 -25.48 -57.06 2.27
C TRP A 10 -24.16 -56.61 2.89
N VAL A 11 -23.14 -56.28 2.09
CA VAL A 11 -21.98 -55.52 2.57
C VAL A 11 -22.27 -54.04 2.35
N GLY A 12 -22.31 -53.31 3.46
CA GLY A 12 -22.88 -51.98 3.58
C GLY A 12 -22.30 -50.95 2.61
N LEU A 13 -23.22 -50.33 1.87
CA LEU A 13 -23.08 -48.97 1.40
C LEU A 13 -23.09 -48.00 2.61
N SER A 14 -22.42 -46.86 2.45
CA SER A 14 -22.57 -45.63 3.24
C SER A 14 -21.98 -45.61 4.64
N ARG A 15 -20.82 -44.94 4.80
CA ARG A 15 -20.52 -44.03 5.95
C ARG A 15 -19.39 -42.99 5.73
N VAL A 16 -18.77 -42.87 4.55
CA VAL A 16 -17.61 -41.94 4.38
C VAL A 16 -17.99 -40.58 3.76
N ALA A 17 -19.23 -40.38 3.33
CA ALA A 17 -19.62 -39.19 2.56
C ALA A 17 -19.91 -37.86 3.31
N PRO A 18 -20.24 -37.79 4.63
CA PRO A 18 -20.63 -36.50 5.21
C PRO A 18 -19.45 -35.62 5.67
N ALA A 19 -18.26 -36.19 5.88
CA ALA A 19 -17.10 -35.43 6.41
C ALA A 19 -16.42 -34.54 5.35
N LEU A 20 -16.39 -34.97 4.09
CA LEU A 20 -15.77 -34.21 2.98
C LEU A 20 -16.58 -32.98 2.56
N LEU A 21 -17.91 -32.98 2.77
CA LEU A 21 -18.79 -31.85 2.47
C LEU A 21 -18.66 -30.69 3.48
N PHE A 22 -18.28 -30.97 4.74
CA PHE A 22 -18.04 -29.94 5.76
C PHE A 22 -16.68 -29.23 5.60
N LEU A 23 -15.67 -29.91 5.06
CA LEU A 23 -14.33 -29.32 4.85
C LEU A 23 -14.33 -28.24 3.75
N GLY A 24 -15.25 -28.30 2.79
CA GLY A 24 -15.41 -27.28 1.76
C GLY A 24 -16.00 -25.95 2.25
N TRP A 25 -16.54 -25.90 3.47
CA TRP A 25 -17.10 -24.67 4.06
C TRP A 25 -16.06 -23.89 4.87
N LEU A 26 -14.87 -24.45 5.07
CA LEU A 26 -13.77 -23.81 5.79
C LEU A 26 -12.87 -22.97 4.88
N SER A 27 -13.12 -22.91 3.57
CA SER A 27 -12.51 -21.88 2.72
C SER A 27 -13.20 -20.53 2.98
N GLY A 28 -12.68 -19.80 3.97
CA GLY A 28 -13.09 -18.41 4.24
C GLY A 28 -12.86 -17.53 3.02
N CYS A 29 -13.91 -16.87 2.57
CA CYS A 29 -13.79 -15.82 1.57
C CYS A 29 -13.12 -14.61 2.20
N ALA A 30 -11.98 -14.18 1.65
CA ALA A 30 -11.35 -12.93 2.04
C ALA A 30 -12.18 -11.74 1.52
N SER A 31 -12.25 -10.69 2.33
CA SER A 31 -12.78 -9.38 1.93
C SER A 31 -11.64 -8.52 1.42
N TYR A 32 -11.86 -7.83 0.31
CA TYR A 32 -10.86 -6.98 -0.31
C TYR A 32 -11.35 -5.54 -0.27
N GLU A 33 -10.52 -4.64 0.23
CA GLU A 33 -10.84 -3.22 0.36
C GLU A 33 -9.72 -2.37 -0.25
N ALA A 34 -10.10 -1.28 -0.90
CA ALA A 34 -9.18 -0.23 -1.31
C ALA A 34 -9.37 0.99 -0.41
N HIS A 35 -8.26 1.57 0.01
CA HIS A 35 -8.19 2.74 0.87
C HIS A 35 -7.52 3.85 0.10
N TYR A 36 -8.05 5.07 0.16
CA TYR A 36 -7.45 6.20 -0.54
C TYR A 36 -7.75 7.55 0.10
N SER A 37 -6.91 8.52 -0.22
CA SER A 37 -7.14 9.95 0.01
C SER A 37 -6.70 10.72 -1.23
N LYS A 38 -7.61 11.48 -1.85
CA LYS A 38 -7.29 12.45 -2.90
C LYS A 38 -7.37 13.84 -2.29
N PHE A 39 -6.30 14.61 -2.39
CA PHE A 39 -6.18 15.93 -1.74
C PHE A 39 -5.39 16.90 -2.62
N GLN A 40 -5.57 18.20 -2.35
CA GLN A 40 -4.75 19.26 -2.95
C GLN A 40 -3.60 19.62 -2.01
N GLY A 41 -2.46 19.94 -2.59
CA GLY A 41 -1.27 20.37 -1.84
C GLY A 41 -0.28 21.08 -2.75
N VAL A 42 0.89 21.38 -2.21
CA VAL A 42 1.97 22.03 -2.96
C VAL A 42 3.06 20.99 -3.26
N ASN A 43 3.54 20.91 -4.50
CA ASN A 43 4.70 20.09 -4.87
C ASN A 43 6.03 20.79 -4.48
N SER A 44 7.17 20.12 -4.63
CA SER A 44 8.45 20.70 -4.21
C SER A 44 8.89 21.91 -5.05
N SER A 45 8.32 22.09 -6.24
CA SER A 45 8.49 23.25 -7.12
C SER A 45 7.62 24.44 -6.72
N GLY A 46 6.70 24.27 -5.77
CA GLY A 46 5.83 25.34 -5.27
C GLY A 46 4.50 25.49 -6.01
N GLU A 47 4.13 24.54 -6.86
CA GLU A 47 2.87 24.55 -7.59
C GLU A 47 1.78 23.78 -6.83
N GLU A 48 0.54 24.26 -6.91
CA GLU A 48 -0.61 23.52 -6.38
C GLU A 48 -0.97 22.37 -7.32
N ARG A 49 -0.99 21.15 -6.78
CA ARG A 49 -1.24 19.91 -7.52
C ARG A 49 -2.17 18.99 -6.73
N SER A 50 -2.83 18.08 -7.46
CA SER A 50 -3.55 16.97 -6.84
C SER A 50 -2.63 15.81 -6.49
N PHE A 51 -2.90 15.18 -5.35
CA PHE A 51 -2.18 14.02 -4.85
C PHE A 51 -3.15 12.87 -4.58
N LEU A 52 -2.66 11.64 -4.77
CA LEU A 52 -3.42 10.43 -4.46
C LEU A 52 -2.57 9.53 -3.56
N LEU A 53 -3.02 9.35 -2.33
CA LEU A 53 -2.54 8.31 -1.42
C LEU A 53 -3.47 7.11 -1.56
N SER A 54 -2.96 5.88 -1.76
CA SER A 54 -3.81 4.69 -1.83
C SER A 54 -3.12 3.38 -1.47
N TRP A 55 -3.88 2.41 -0.98
CA TRP A 55 -3.45 1.01 -0.78
C TRP A 55 -4.64 0.08 -0.78
N GLN A 56 -4.38 -1.23 -0.73
CA GLN A 56 -5.40 -2.26 -0.64
C GLN A 56 -5.13 -3.18 0.54
N THR A 57 -6.20 -3.69 1.14
CA THR A 57 -6.14 -4.71 2.19
C THR A 57 -6.97 -5.91 1.82
N LYS A 58 -6.50 -7.07 2.22
CA LYS A 58 -7.18 -8.36 2.14
C LYS A 58 -7.37 -8.83 3.58
N ARG A 59 -8.63 -8.96 4.00
CA ARG A 59 -9.00 -9.36 5.35
C ARG A 59 -9.75 -10.68 5.37
N TYR A 60 -9.28 -11.59 6.20
CA TYR A 60 -9.86 -12.88 6.39
C TYR A 60 -10.82 -12.88 7.59
N PRO A 61 -11.90 -13.68 7.55
CA PRO A 61 -12.70 -13.91 8.75
C PRO A 61 -11.86 -14.54 9.85
N SER A 62 -12.16 -14.20 11.11
CA SER A 62 -11.39 -14.64 12.29
C SER A 62 -11.34 -16.16 12.49
N TRP A 63 -12.22 -16.91 11.84
CA TRP A 63 -12.28 -18.38 11.88
C TRP A 63 -11.45 -19.05 10.79
N SER A 64 -10.98 -18.29 9.80
CA SER A 64 -10.21 -18.85 8.69
C SER A 64 -8.73 -18.94 9.04
N LEU A 65 -8.00 -19.83 8.34
CA LEU A 65 -6.56 -20.02 8.51
C LEU A 65 -5.72 -19.02 7.69
N GLY A 66 -6.35 -18.09 6.96
CA GLY A 66 -5.66 -17.08 6.18
C GLY A 66 -5.19 -15.91 7.06
N GLU A 67 -4.12 -15.24 6.61
CA GLU A 67 -3.58 -14.05 7.26
C GLU A 67 -4.00 -12.80 6.50
N ASP A 68 -4.26 -11.73 7.24
CA ASP A 68 -4.56 -10.42 6.66
C ASP A 68 -3.31 -9.87 5.95
N GLU A 69 -3.51 -9.23 4.80
CA GLU A 69 -2.43 -8.71 3.97
C GLU A 69 -2.75 -7.28 3.52
N SER A 70 -1.70 -6.48 3.29
CA SER A 70 -1.82 -5.16 2.68
C SER A 70 -0.80 -4.95 1.58
N THR A 71 -1.18 -4.21 0.55
CA THR A 71 -0.22 -3.67 -0.42
C THR A 71 0.57 -2.52 0.21
N PRO A 72 1.73 -2.14 -0.37
CA PRO A 72 2.35 -0.85 -0.06
C PRO A 72 1.37 0.30 -0.23
N VAL A 73 1.56 1.36 0.57
CA VAL A 73 0.87 2.62 0.37
C VAL A 73 1.58 3.39 -0.74
N ARG A 74 0.81 3.69 -1.79
CA ARG A 74 1.25 4.42 -2.96
C ARG A 74 0.91 5.90 -2.80
N LEU A 75 1.88 6.78 -2.97
CA LEU A 75 1.65 8.22 -3.11
C LEU A 75 2.03 8.66 -4.52
N GLN A 76 1.05 9.23 -5.22
CA GLN A 76 1.18 9.76 -6.57
C GLN A 76 0.94 11.27 -6.56
N THR A 77 1.63 11.96 -7.46
CA THR A 77 1.53 13.41 -7.66
C THR A 77 1.09 13.67 -9.09
N GLN A 78 0.12 14.56 -9.27
CA GLN A 78 -0.34 14.98 -10.59
C GLN A 78 0.83 15.57 -11.39
N CYS A 79 0.94 15.22 -12.67
CA CYS A 79 2.02 15.65 -13.57
C CYS A 79 3.42 15.17 -13.14
N SER A 80 3.51 14.03 -12.45
CA SER A 80 4.78 13.45 -12.06
C SER A 80 4.80 11.94 -12.27
N GLU A 81 5.91 11.45 -12.82
CA GLU A 81 6.21 10.02 -12.87
C GLU A 81 6.71 9.48 -11.54
N ARG A 82 7.06 10.36 -10.58
CA ARG A 82 7.61 9.92 -9.29
C ARG A 82 6.51 9.35 -8.42
N GLU A 83 6.50 8.03 -8.33
CA GLU A 83 5.69 7.28 -7.39
C GLU A 83 6.49 6.90 -6.14
N TRP A 84 5.86 7.08 -4.98
CA TRP A 84 6.40 6.64 -3.69
C TRP A 84 5.66 5.41 -3.20
N LEU A 85 6.42 4.39 -2.80
CA LEU A 85 5.92 3.18 -2.17
C LEU A 85 6.34 3.17 -0.70
N ILE A 86 5.40 3.47 0.19
CA ILE A 86 5.55 3.47 1.63
C ILE A 86 5.15 2.10 2.16
N ARG A 87 6.01 1.50 2.99
CA ARG A 87 5.93 0.09 3.38
C ARG A 87 6.21 -0.09 4.86
N ASP A 88 5.81 -1.24 5.39
CA ASP A 88 6.12 -1.62 6.78
C ASP A 88 7.63 -1.82 6.96
N LYS A 89 8.15 -1.48 8.14
CA LYS A 89 9.60 -1.53 8.45
C LYS A 89 10.23 -2.91 8.26
N TYR A 90 9.43 -3.97 8.39
CA TYR A 90 9.83 -5.36 8.26
C TYR A 90 9.85 -5.86 6.81
N THR A 91 9.52 -4.99 5.86
CA THR A 91 9.77 -5.23 4.44
C THR A 91 10.96 -4.37 4.04
N ASP A 92 12.09 -5.02 3.70
CA ASP A 92 13.49 -4.64 3.43
C ASP A 92 13.81 -3.32 2.66
N VAL A 93 12.99 -2.29 2.77
CA VAL A 93 12.92 -1.17 1.81
C VAL A 93 13.86 -0.03 2.19
N CYS A 94 14.44 -0.11 3.39
CA CYS A 94 15.35 0.89 3.95
C CYS A 94 16.60 0.27 4.60
N GLU A 95 16.93 -0.99 4.28
CA GLU A 95 17.90 -1.81 5.02
C GLU A 95 19.33 -1.29 5.02
N ALA A 96 19.70 -0.36 4.14
CA ALA A 96 21.09 0.04 4.07
C ALA A 96 21.58 0.88 5.26
N ASN A 97 20.70 1.35 6.16
CA ASN A 97 21.10 2.27 7.23
C ASN A 97 20.41 2.11 8.59
N GLU A 98 20.15 0.88 9.04
CA GLU A 98 19.87 0.63 10.48
C GLU A 98 21.01 1.10 11.40
N ARG A 99 22.19 1.35 10.84
CA ARG A 99 23.40 1.76 11.58
C ARG A 99 23.52 3.26 11.85
N LEU A 100 22.74 4.11 11.16
CA LEU A 100 22.89 5.58 11.19
C LEU A 100 21.73 6.33 11.86
N ALA A 101 20.63 5.65 12.20
CA ALA A 101 19.55 6.24 12.98
C ALA A 101 19.28 5.36 14.20
N ASP A 102 18.98 5.98 15.33
CA ASP A 102 18.32 5.29 16.44
C ASP A 102 17.11 4.53 15.85
N PRO A 103 17.05 3.19 15.93
CA PRO A 103 15.96 2.41 15.33
C PRO A 103 14.59 2.78 15.92
N THR A 104 14.54 3.51 17.04
CA THR A 104 13.31 4.08 17.61
C THR A 104 12.89 5.43 17.01
N ALA A 105 13.77 6.10 16.26
CA ALA A 105 13.50 7.40 15.64
C ALA A 105 12.88 7.29 14.23
N LEU A 106 12.92 6.10 13.62
CA LEU A 106 12.35 5.86 12.30
C LEU A 106 10.86 5.52 12.40
N ALA A 107 10.08 5.96 11.41
CA ALA A 107 8.68 5.57 11.30
C ALA A 107 8.59 4.07 11.00
N SER A 108 7.58 3.40 11.56
CA SER A 108 7.36 1.97 11.31
C SER A 108 6.75 1.71 9.93
N ILE A 109 6.07 2.70 9.35
CA ILE A 109 5.57 2.67 7.97
C ILE A 109 6.28 3.79 7.22
N ARG A 110 7.15 3.47 6.27
CA ARG A 110 8.13 4.43 5.71
C ARG A 110 8.47 4.20 4.25
N ALA A 111 9.02 5.23 3.62
CA ALA A 111 9.71 5.15 2.33
C ALA A 111 11.05 5.86 2.40
N CYS A 112 12.05 5.31 1.70
CA CYS A 112 13.41 5.83 1.67
C CYS A 112 13.76 6.50 0.34
N GLY A 113 14.55 7.56 0.42
CA GLY A 113 15.05 8.30 -0.72
C GLY A 113 15.97 7.46 -1.60
N ILE A 114 16.01 7.82 -2.88
CA ILE A 114 16.89 7.19 -3.85
C ILE A 114 18.16 8.04 -3.95
N PRO A 115 19.34 7.44 -3.68
CA PRO A 115 20.60 8.15 -3.87
C PRO A 115 20.75 8.73 -5.27
N GLY A 116 21.19 9.99 -5.35
CA GLY A 116 21.33 10.71 -6.63
C GLY A 116 20.02 11.11 -7.31
N LYS A 117 18.86 10.91 -6.67
CA LYS A 117 17.56 11.43 -7.16
C LYS A 117 16.82 12.28 -6.14
N ASP A 118 17.12 12.07 -4.85
CA ASP A 118 16.48 12.74 -3.74
C ASP A 118 17.53 13.48 -2.88
N LEU A 119 17.13 14.61 -2.33
CA LEU A 119 17.87 15.46 -1.40
C LEU A 119 17.28 15.33 0.00
N ASP A 120 18.13 15.48 1.02
CA ASP A 120 17.72 15.50 2.42
C ASP A 120 16.98 16.80 2.82
N ARG A 121 16.55 16.90 4.08
CA ARG A 121 15.86 18.10 4.61
C ARG A 121 16.67 19.39 4.50
N GLN A 122 17.99 19.30 4.37
CA GLN A 122 18.91 20.41 4.24
C GLN A 122 19.25 20.71 2.77
N GLY A 123 18.62 20.01 1.81
CA GLY A 123 18.90 20.16 0.39
C GLY A 123 20.21 19.52 -0.06
N ARG A 124 20.77 18.60 0.73
CA ARG A 124 22.01 17.89 0.38
C ARG A 124 21.68 16.57 -0.31
N PRO A 125 22.46 16.13 -1.31
CA PRO A 125 22.23 14.85 -1.98
C PRO A 125 22.24 13.69 -0.99
N ILE A 126 21.23 12.82 -1.10
CA ILE A 126 21.27 11.52 -0.43
C ILE A 126 22.30 10.67 -1.17
N THR A 127 23.32 10.20 -0.45
CA THR A 127 24.42 9.39 -1.00
C THR A 127 24.30 7.92 -0.66
N GLU A 128 23.55 7.58 0.38
CA GLU A 128 23.40 6.22 0.88
C GLU A 128 21.93 5.80 0.91
N PRO A 129 21.61 4.51 0.69
CA PRO A 129 20.24 4.05 0.79
C PRO A 129 19.76 4.09 2.26
N GLY A 130 18.45 3.99 2.47
CA GLY A 130 17.87 3.93 3.82
C GLY A 130 17.62 5.29 4.49
N TYR A 131 17.91 6.41 3.83
CA TYR A 131 17.49 7.73 4.32
C TYR A 131 15.96 7.87 4.24
N GLN A 132 15.28 8.02 5.39
CA GLN A 132 13.83 8.11 5.44
C GLN A 132 13.33 9.45 4.85
N CYS A 133 12.59 9.35 3.75
CA CYS A 133 11.96 10.48 3.09
C CYS A 133 10.49 10.66 3.42
N MET A 134 9.81 9.56 3.77
CA MET A 134 8.41 9.59 4.14
C MET A 134 8.14 8.67 5.32
N GLY A 135 7.21 9.09 6.17
CA GLY A 135 6.69 8.30 7.28
C GLY A 135 5.18 8.43 7.35
N LEU A 136 4.50 7.32 7.61
CA LEU A 136 3.06 7.24 7.76
C LEU A 136 2.72 6.71 9.16
N SER A 137 1.67 7.26 9.75
CA SER A 137 1.12 6.85 11.04
C SER A 137 -0.33 7.30 11.11
N ASP A 138 -1.01 7.05 12.22
CA ASP A 138 -2.33 7.62 12.51
C ASP A 138 -2.37 8.22 13.93
N ALA A 139 -3.58 8.55 14.40
CA ALA A 139 -3.75 9.11 15.73
C ALA A 139 -3.42 8.13 16.87
N GLN A 140 -3.48 6.83 16.59
CA GLN A 140 -3.21 5.74 17.52
C GLN A 140 -1.76 5.28 17.47
N GLY A 141 -0.97 5.78 16.51
CA GLY A 141 0.42 5.40 16.32
C GLY A 141 0.57 4.05 15.63
N ALA A 142 -0.31 3.72 14.67
CA ALA A 142 -0.23 2.51 13.88
C ALA A 142 1.20 2.26 13.36
N ASP A 143 1.68 1.03 13.55
CA ASP A 143 3.01 0.59 13.20
C ASP A 143 3.05 -0.33 11.97
N THR A 144 1.87 -0.69 11.45
CA THR A 144 1.69 -1.48 10.22
C THR A 144 0.60 -0.86 9.34
N ILE A 145 0.68 -1.06 8.02
CA ILE A 145 -0.32 -0.57 7.06
C ILE A 145 -1.71 -1.14 7.35
N LEU A 146 -1.80 -2.41 7.78
CA LEU A 146 -3.06 -3.05 8.18
C LEU A 146 -3.74 -2.36 9.36
N GLY A 147 -2.95 -1.76 10.26
CA GLY A 147 -3.41 -1.07 11.45
C GLY A 147 -3.84 0.39 11.23
N LEU A 148 -3.62 0.96 10.04
CA LEU A 148 -3.95 2.35 9.76
C LEU A 148 -5.46 2.63 9.90
N GLY A 149 -5.77 3.70 10.65
CA GLY A 149 -7.12 4.19 10.83
C GLY A 149 -7.68 5.00 9.65
N ARG A 150 -8.81 5.68 9.91
CA ARG A 150 -9.55 6.50 8.94
C ARG A 150 -8.97 7.89 8.68
N GLU A 151 -7.94 8.26 9.42
CA GLU A 151 -7.17 9.48 9.22
C GLU A 151 -5.71 9.14 9.44
N VAL A 152 -4.87 9.47 8.47
CA VAL A 152 -3.43 9.17 8.53
C VAL A 152 -2.63 10.45 8.55
N ARG A 153 -1.46 10.39 9.17
CA ARG A 153 -0.48 11.46 9.23
C ARG A 153 0.70 11.09 8.33
N LEU A 154 0.82 11.79 7.21
CA LEU A 154 1.93 11.65 6.29
C LEU A 154 2.99 12.72 6.59
N THR A 155 4.23 12.29 6.79
CA THR A 155 5.40 13.16 6.90
C THR A 155 6.25 13.03 5.65
N VAL A 156 6.76 14.16 5.16
CA VAL A 156 7.69 14.20 4.01
C VAL A 156 8.91 15.02 4.41
N SER A 157 10.10 14.48 4.15
CA SER A 157 11.38 15.03 4.58
C SER A 157 12.39 15.25 3.45
N CYS A 158 12.13 14.79 2.22
CA CYS A 158 13.08 14.90 1.12
C CYS A 158 12.56 15.80 0.01
N PHE A 159 13.49 16.35 -0.77
CA PHE A 159 13.18 17.07 -2.01
C PHE A 159 13.68 16.25 -3.20
N PRO A 160 13.05 16.36 -4.37
CA PRO A 160 13.68 15.84 -5.59
C PRO A 160 14.96 16.64 -5.88
N ASP A 161 16.01 15.97 -6.36
CA ASP A 161 17.22 16.66 -6.86
C ASP A 161 16.90 17.53 -8.09
N GLN A 162 16.02 17.02 -8.95
CA GLN A 162 15.48 17.73 -10.10
C GLN A 162 13.96 17.55 -10.14
N ALA A 163 13.23 18.64 -10.25
CA ALA A 163 11.77 18.62 -10.38
C ALA A 163 11.30 18.16 -11.77
N VAL A 164 12.13 18.37 -12.79
CA VAL A 164 11.90 17.96 -14.17
C VAL A 164 13.17 17.31 -14.69
N ARG A 165 13.02 16.14 -15.32
CA ARG A 165 14.10 15.37 -15.93
C ARG A 165 13.85 15.30 -17.43
N GLN A 166 14.89 15.55 -18.22
CA GLN A 166 14.84 15.33 -19.66
C GLN A 166 14.90 13.82 -19.96
N SER A 167 13.97 13.34 -20.78
CA SER A 167 13.89 11.98 -21.32
C SER A 167 14.00 12.02 -22.85
N GLU A 168 14.16 10.86 -23.49
CA GLU A 168 14.12 10.75 -24.95
C GLU A 168 12.76 11.21 -25.52
N ASP A 169 11.69 11.02 -24.74
CA ASP A 169 10.32 11.35 -25.11
C ASP A 169 9.87 12.77 -24.70
N GLY A 170 10.74 13.57 -24.07
CA GLY A 170 10.40 14.92 -23.60
C GLY A 170 10.73 15.18 -22.13
N ALA A 171 10.24 16.31 -21.63
CA ALA A 171 10.54 16.78 -20.28
C ALA A 171 9.53 16.19 -19.28
N VAL A 172 10.01 15.33 -18.38
CA VAL A 172 9.14 14.61 -17.44
C VAL A 172 9.24 15.20 -16.03
N GLY A 173 8.09 15.54 -15.45
CA GLY A 173 7.98 15.87 -14.03
C GLY A 173 8.37 14.70 -13.12
N THR A 174 9.26 14.96 -12.17
CA THR A 174 9.68 14.04 -11.11
C THR A 174 9.41 14.58 -9.71
N ASP A 175 8.69 15.71 -9.65
CA ASP A 175 8.35 16.39 -8.42
C ASP A 175 7.30 15.62 -7.60
N TYR A 176 7.27 15.86 -6.30
CA TYR A 176 6.34 15.22 -5.38
C TYR A 176 5.97 16.17 -4.24
N LEU A 177 5.11 15.68 -3.35
CA LEU A 177 4.56 16.46 -2.26
C LEU A 177 5.66 17.18 -1.48
N LYS A 178 5.50 18.49 -1.29
CA LYS A 178 6.50 19.33 -0.64
C LYS A 178 6.77 18.85 0.80
N PRO A 179 8.04 18.82 1.23
CA PRO A 179 8.38 18.64 2.64
C PRO A 179 7.69 19.64 3.55
N SER A 180 7.24 19.15 4.69
CA SER A 180 6.58 19.97 5.70
C SER A 180 7.09 19.61 7.10
N VAL A 181 7.22 20.63 7.94
CA VAL A 181 7.49 20.48 9.37
C VAL A 181 6.27 19.96 10.13
N ILE A 182 5.06 20.17 9.60
CA ILE A 182 3.80 19.67 10.15
C ILE A 182 3.32 18.50 9.27
N PRO A 183 2.93 17.35 9.84
CA PRO A 183 2.38 16.24 9.06
C PRO A 183 1.12 16.65 8.29
N TYR A 184 0.94 16.06 7.11
CA TYR A 184 -0.31 16.13 6.36
C TYR A 184 -1.32 15.16 6.98
N ASN A 185 -2.42 15.68 7.52
CA ASN A 185 -3.51 14.87 8.04
C ASN A 185 -4.49 14.58 6.90
N LEU A 186 -4.60 13.31 6.52
CA LEU A 186 -5.32 12.89 5.33
C LEU A 186 -6.48 11.97 5.73
N PRO A 187 -7.74 12.37 5.46
CA PRO A 187 -8.89 11.50 5.69
C PRO A 187 -8.87 10.38 4.65
N ILE A 188 -9.09 9.15 5.12
CA ILE A 188 -9.10 7.94 4.30
C ILE A 188 -10.53 7.53 3.99
N ARG A 189 -10.78 7.27 2.72
CA ARG A 189 -11.99 6.62 2.22
C ARG A 189 -11.68 5.16 1.95
N THR A 190 -12.58 4.28 2.37
CA THR A 190 -12.49 2.83 2.16
C THR A 190 -13.62 2.39 1.26
N VAL A 191 -13.32 1.61 0.25
CA VAL A 191 -14.28 1.06 -0.72
C VAL A 191 -14.03 -0.44 -0.92
N PRO A 192 -15.06 -1.30 -0.98
CA PRO A 192 -14.89 -2.71 -1.30
C PRO A 192 -14.39 -2.87 -2.73
N LEU A 193 -13.32 -3.64 -2.90
CA LEU A 193 -12.82 -4.05 -4.21
C LEU A 193 -13.87 -4.90 -4.93
N TYR A 194 -13.94 -4.80 -6.26
CA TYR A 194 -14.95 -5.42 -7.12
C TYR A 194 -16.36 -4.83 -7.04
N SER A 195 -16.55 -3.71 -6.32
CA SER A 195 -17.77 -2.91 -6.45
C SER A 195 -17.86 -2.32 -7.87
N ILE A 196 -18.98 -2.55 -8.56
CA ILE A 196 -19.24 -1.99 -9.89
C ILE A 196 -19.39 -0.44 -9.83
N ARG A 197 -19.62 0.11 -8.64
CA ARG A 197 -19.95 1.53 -8.44
C ARG A 197 -18.80 2.36 -7.88
N GLU A 198 -17.78 1.74 -7.31
CA GLU A 198 -16.73 2.44 -6.57
C GLU A 198 -15.36 2.10 -7.15
N LYS A 199 -14.76 3.10 -7.82
CA LYS A 199 -13.41 3.03 -8.39
C LYS A 199 -12.51 4.00 -7.62
N LEU A 200 -11.22 3.66 -7.52
CA LEU A 200 -10.21 4.60 -7.06
C LEU A 200 -10.24 5.86 -7.94
N PRO A 201 -10.19 7.06 -7.35
CA PRO A 201 -10.13 8.27 -8.14
C PRO A 201 -8.82 8.30 -8.94
N GLU A 202 -8.88 8.87 -10.13
CA GLU A 202 -7.68 9.12 -10.94
C GLU A 202 -7.23 10.58 -10.75
N LEU A 203 -5.93 10.81 -10.93
CA LEU A 203 -5.39 12.15 -11.06
C LEU A 203 -5.73 12.65 -12.48
N ASP A 204 -6.03 13.93 -12.60
CA ASP A 204 -6.40 14.52 -13.90
C ASP A 204 -5.14 15.07 -14.57
N ASP A 205 -4.80 14.59 -15.75
CA ASP A 205 -3.57 15.00 -16.43
C ASP A 205 -3.78 16.19 -17.38
N LYS A 206 -5.01 16.70 -17.51
CA LYS A 206 -5.34 17.82 -18.43
C LYS A 206 -4.64 19.14 -18.09
N VAL A 207 -4.13 19.29 -16.86
CA VAL A 207 -3.45 20.51 -16.38
C VAL A 207 -1.93 20.34 -16.42
N CYS A 208 -1.45 19.19 -16.87
CA CYS A 208 -0.03 18.94 -17.02
C CYS A 208 0.48 19.65 -18.28
N PRO A 209 1.67 20.26 -18.22
CA PRO A 209 2.29 20.82 -19.41
C PRO A 209 2.38 19.71 -20.47
N GLU A 210 1.85 19.97 -21.67
CA GLU A 210 1.91 19.04 -22.79
C GLU A 210 3.39 18.81 -23.16
N ASP A 211 3.75 17.58 -23.53
CA ASP A 211 5.05 17.29 -24.13
C ASP A 211 5.20 18.13 -25.41
N PRO A 212 6.28 18.93 -25.54
CA PRO A 212 6.52 19.76 -26.73
C PRO A 212 6.84 18.94 -27.99
#